data_AF-A0A1J4KBN0-F1
#
_entry.id   AF-A0A1J4KBN0-F1
#
_cell.length_a   1.000
_cell.length_b   1.000
_cell.length_c   1.000
_cell.angle_alpha   90.00
_cell.angle_beta   90.00
_cell.angle_gamma   90.00
#
_symmetry.space_group_name_H-M   'P 1'
#
loop_
_entity.id
_entity.type
_entity.pdbx_description
1 polymer ?
#
loop_
_entity_poly.entity_id
_entity_poly.type
_entity_poly.pdbx_seq_one_letter_code
_entity_poly.pdbx_strand_id
1 'polypeptide(L)'
;MEELELLGAFCEPVVSDDVLRNPLITAEFYKDLLVERNSNDLCAWCKCPNPIRCNDLSECPIFCTTNCQFYSQQFLASLIPPSQKKAAIGPIVEKFAEQRPPKPLKAFKADDIEGHRVRVGPYRDNLNEIEKWFGEFTVAPLKGLTQDQETVFELVNKTLRPFSVTLNRTADNLFLFGNMEIGNVKALTEADEKIKQAFSIALFEMITGTDISPLLKHNNISSVLYDDMFGIVSQGADDDL
;
A
#
# COMPACT_ATOMS: atom_id res chain seq x y z
N MET A 1 6.41 -6.15 34.17
CA MET A 1 5.00 -5.80 33.98
C MET A 1 4.40 -6.90 33.16
N GLU A 2 3.47 -7.63 33.75
CA GLU A 2 2.72 -8.70 33.07
C GLU A 2 1.66 -8.08 32.14
N GLU A 3 1.13 -8.85 31.19
CA GLU A 3 0.21 -8.37 30.15
C GLU A 3 -1.06 -7.70 30.71
N LEU A 4 -1.64 -8.28 31.78
CA LEU A 4 -2.80 -7.73 32.48
C LEU A 4 -2.49 -6.41 33.22
N GLU A 5 -1.28 -6.28 33.77
CA GLU A 5 -0.84 -5.04 34.41
C GLU A 5 -0.61 -3.92 33.39
N LEU A 6 -0.14 -4.29 32.20
CA LEU A 6 0.07 -3.37 31.09
C LEU A 6 -1.26 -2.82 30.57
N LEU A 7 -2.28 -3.66 30.39
CA LEU A 7 -3.63 -3.24 29.99
C LEU A 7 -4.23 -2.24 30.99
N GLY A 8 -4.12 -2.54 32.29
CA GLY A 8 -4.58 -1.63 33.35
C GLY A 8 -3.87 -0.28 33.32
N ALA A 9 -2.53 -0.29 33.20
CA ALA A 9 -1.74 0.93 33.07
C ALA A 9 -2.05 1.71 31.79
N PHE A 10 -2.40 1.02 30.71
CA PHE A 10 -2.81 1.65 29.45
C PHE A 10 -4.22 2.23 29.48
N CYS A 11 -5.02 1.94 30.50
CA CYS A 11 -6.35 2.53 30.71
C CYS A 11 -6.33 3.71 31.68
N GLU A 12 -5.16 4.16 32.14
CA GLU A 12 -5.05 5.40 32.89
C GLU A 12 -5.36 6.62 31.99
N PRO A 13 -5.94 7.71 32.54
CA PRO A 13 -6.25 8.91 31.74
C PRO A 13 -5.05 9.44 30.96
N VAL A 14 -3.85 9.38 31.54
CA VAL A 14 -2.59 9.69 30.87
C VAL A 14 -1.58 8.60 31.17
N VAL A 15 -1.20 7.83 30.17
CA VAL A 15 -0.22 6.75 30.27
C VAL A 15 1.18 7.35 30.42
N SER A 16 1.99 6.81 31.33
CA SER A 16 3.36 7.29 31.56
C SER A 16 4.33 6.87 30.45
N ASP A 17 5.48 7.57 30.33
CA ASP A 17 6.50 7.22 29.33
C ASP A 17 7.12 5.85 29.59
N ASP A 18 7.21 5.42 30.85
CA ASP A 18 7.76 4.12 31.22
C ASP A 18 6.87 2.97 30.72
N VAL A 19 5.55 3.17 30.75
CA VAL A 19 4.59 2.21 30.18
C VAL A 19 4.73 2.17 28.66
N LEU A 20 4.87 3.31 27.98
CA LEU A 20 5.03 3.37 26.53
C LEU A 20 6.34 2.77 26.01
N ARG A 21 7.37 2.66 26.86
CA ARG A 21 8.64 2.01 26.53
C ARG A 21 8.63 0.50 26.79
N ASN A 22 7.49 -0.07 27.22
CA ASN A 22 7.41 -1.49 27.50
C ASN A 22 7.62 -2.30 26.20
N PRO A 23 8.58 -3.24 26.16
CA PRO A 23 8.91 -4.01 24.96
C PRO A 23 7.79 -4.95 24.49
N LEU A 24 6.77 -5.19 25.33
CA LEU A 24 5.58 -5.96 24.96
C LEU A 24 4.65 -5.18 24.01
N ILE A 25 4.80 -3.85 23.91
CA ILE A 25 3.99 -3.02 23.03
C ILE A 25 4.52 -3.16 21.60
N THR A 26 3.93 -4.08 20.86
CA THR A 26 4.13 -4.21 19.40
C THR A 26 3.13 -3.35 18.64
N ALA A 27 3.35 -3.16 17.34
CA ALA A 27 2.40 -2.42 16.50
C ALA A 27 1.01 -3.07 16.44
N GLU A 28 0.94 -4.41 16.50
CA GLU A 28 -0.32 -5.17 16.56
C GLU A 28 -0.98 -4.99 17.93
N PHE A 29 -0.24 -5.26 19.01
CA PHE A 29 -0.77 -5.15 20.36
C PHE A 29 -1.21 -3.72 20.71
N TYR A 30 -0.52 -2.71 20.20
CA TYR A 30 -0.92 -1.31 20.39
C TYR A 30 -2.32 -1.03 19.85
N LYS A 31 -2.76 -1.68 18.75
CA LYS A 31 -4.12 -1.49 18.22
C LYS A 31 -5.16 -1.99 19.21
N ASP A 32 -4.91 -3.14 19.84
CA ASP A 32 -5.81 -3.70 20.87
C ASP A 32 -5.87 -2.78 22.10
N LEU A 33 -4.72 -2.20 22.49
CA LEU A 33 -4.67 -1.21 23.58
C LEU A 33 -5.50 0.05 23.29
N LEU A 34 -5.61 0.49 22.04
CA LEU A 34 -6.47 1.63 21.67
C LEU A 34 -7.96 1.30 21.85
N VAL A 35 -8.37 0.09 21.47
CA VAL A 35 -9.75 -0.39 21.63
C VAL A 35 -10.11 -0.54 23.11
N GLU A 36 -9.19 -1.07 23.90
CA GLU A 36 -9.38 -1.22 25.35
C GLU A 36 -9.55 0.16 26.02
N ARG A 37 -8.78 1.16 25.61
CA ARG A 37 -8.96 2.54 26.10
C ARG A 37 -10.33 3.12 25.78
N ASN A 38 -10.84 2.90 24.56
CA ASN A 38 -12.18 3.36 24.20
C ASN A 38 -13.29 2.62 24.96
N SER A 39 -13.07 1.33 25.26
CA SER A 39 -13.98 0.54 26.12
C SER A 39 -14.03 1.09 27.56
N ASN A 40 -13.00 1.83 27.98
CA ASN A 40 -12.93 2.54 29.26
C ASN A 40 -13.33 4.03 29.16
N ASP A 41 -14.08 4.40 28.11
CA ASP A 41 -14.55 5.76 27.84
C ASP A 41 -13.44 6.82 27.75
N LEU A 42 -12.24 6.44 27.30
CA LEU A 42 -11.11 7.34 27.11
C LEU A 42 -10.79 7.55 25.63
N CYS A 43 -10.17 8.69 25.33
CA CYS A 43 -9.52 8.90 24.04
C CYS A 43 -8.50 7.80 23.78
N ALA A 44 -8.51 7.25 22.57
CA ALA A 44 -7.58 6.20 22.16
C ALA A 44 -6.12 6.67 22.28
N TRP A 45 -5.83 7.96 22.11
CA TRP A 45 -4.49 8.48 22.33
C TRP A 45 -4.10 8.39 23.81
N CYS A 46 -3.07 7.59 24.11
CA CYS A 46 -2.62 7.23 25.45
C CYS A 46 -2.15 8.43 26.31
N LYS A 47 -1.76 9.55 25.68
CA LYS A 47 -1.40 10.80 26.40
C LYS A 47 -2.56 11.79 26.54
N CYS A 48 -3.76 11.44 26.07
CA CYS A 48 -4.92 12.31 26.12
C CYS A 48 -5.83 11.95 27.32
N PRO A 49 -6.05 12.87 28.28
CA PRO A 49 -6.94 12.62 29.42
C PRO A 49 -8.43 12.77 29.09
N ASN A 50 -8.77 13.15 27.84
CA ASN A 50 -10.15 13.47 27.51
C ASN A 50 -11.00 12.19 27.44
N PRO A 51 -12.17 12.17 28.09
CA PRO A 51 -13.10 11.06 27.96
C PRO A 51 -13.81 11.10 26.60
N ILE A 52 -14.15 9.93 26.09
CA ILE A 52 -14.92 9.72 24.86
C ILE A 52 -15.86 8.55 25.11
N ARG A 53 -17.16 8.72 24.87
CA ARG A 53 -18.08 7.58 24.91
C ARG A 53 -17.94 6.73 23.66
N CYS A 54 -17.62 5.46 23.85
CA CYS A 54 -17.72 4.45 22.82
C CYS A 54 -19.06 3.71 22.96
N ASN A 55 -19.98 3.92 22.02
CA ASN A 55 -21.28 3.23 22.03
C ASN A 55 -21.25 1.92 21.23
N ASP A 56 -20.31 1.80 20.29
CA ASP A 56 -20.10 0.63 19.44
C ASP A 56 -18.60 0.38 19.26
N LEU A 57 -18.15 -0.83 19.57
CA LEU A 57 -16.76 -1.25 19.42
C LEU A 57 -16.33 -1.31 17.94
N SER A 58 -17.28 -1.39 17.00
CA SER A 58 -17.00 -1.33 15.57
C SER A 58 -16.46 0.03 15.11
N GLU A 59 -16.69 1.09 15.91
CA GLU A 59 -16.24 2.46 15.64
C GLU A 59 -14.84 2.76 16.22
N CYS A 60 -14.26 1.83 16.98
CA CYS A 60 -12.91 1.97 17.54
C CYS A 60 -11.81 1.85 16.47
N PRO A 61 -10.67 2.57 16.62
CA PRO A 61 -10.36 3.49 17.72
C PRO A 61 -10.88 4.94 17.51
N ILE A 62 -11.47 5.51 18.56
CA ILE A 62 -12.04 6.86 18.58
C ILE A 62 -11.08 7.85 19.26
N PHE A 63 -10.83 8.98 18.60
CA PHE A 63 -9.98 10.07 19.10
C PHE A 63 -10.78 11.36 19.27
N CYS A 64 -10.49 12.15 20.31
CA CYS A 64 -11.24 13.36 20.61
C CYS A 64 -10.89 14.52 19.66
N THR A 65 -9.73 14.45 19.01
CA THR A 65 -9.25 15.46 18.06
C THR A 65 -8.38 14.79 16.99
N THR A 66 -8.26 15.47 15.84
CA THR A 66 -7.32 15.08 14.77
C THR A 66 -5.86 15.05 15.24
N ASN A 67 -5.48 15.91 16.18
CA ASN A 67 -4.14 15.91 16.76
C ASN A 67 -3.86 14.64 17.58
N CYS A 68 -4.83 14.17 18.36
CA CYS A 68 -4.70 12.93 19.12
C CYS A 68 -4.53 11.72 18.20
N GLN A 69 -5.27 11.69 17.10
CA GLN A 69 -5.11 10.67 16.06
C GLN A 69 -3.70 10.73 15.44
N PHE A 70 -3.25 11.92 15.04
CA PHE A 70 -1.93 12.13 14.45
C PHE A 70 -0.79 11.65 15.37
N TYR A 71 -0.80 12.07 16.65
CA TYR A 71 0.24 11.65 17.60
C TYR A 71 0.20 10.14 17.90
N SER A 72 -1.00 9.55 17.95
CA SER A 72 -1.14 8.10 18.11
C SER A 72 -0.56 7.33 16.92
N GLN A 73 -0.76 7.85 15.70
CA GLN A 73 -0.17 7.27 14.49
C GLN A 73 1.36 7.42 14.45
N GLN A 74 1.90 8.57 14.90
CA GLN A 74 3.36 8.73 15.02
C GLN A 74 3.98 7.73 15.99
N PHE A 75 3.32 7.49 17.14
CA PHE A 75 3.79 6.50 18.09
C PHE A 75 3.72 5.08 17.49
N LEU A 76 2.61 4.71 16.86
CA LEU A 76 2.47 3.42 16.17
C LEU A 76 3.57 3.22 15.11
N ALA A 77 3.87 4.23 14.29
CA ALA A 77 4.94 4.16 13.30
C ALA A 77 6.32 3.96 13.93
N SER A 78 6.54 4.45 15.15
CA SER A 78 7.80 4.23 15.89
C SER A 78 7.98 2.80 16.41
N LEU A 79 6.88 2.04 16.55
CA LEU A 79 6.90 0.63 16.98
C LEU A 79 7.17 -0.32 15.81
N ILE A 80 6.99 0.15 14.57
CA ILE A 80 7.31 -0.62 13.38
C ILE A 80 8.83 -0.51 13.17
N PRO A 81 9.57 -1.63 13.11
CA PRO A 81 11.00 -1.59 12.85
C PRO A 81 11.23 -0.81 11.55
N PRO A 82 12.18 0.15 11.52
CA PRO A 82 12.44 0.91 10.31
C PRO A 82 12.79 -0.07 9.20
N SER A 83 12.07 0.02 8.08
CA SER A 83 12.44 -0.72 6.88
C SER A 83 13.93 -0.46 6.64
N GLN A 84 14.68 -1.51 6.28
CA GLN A 84 16.11 -1.37 6.03
C GLN A 84 16.28 -0.31 4.93
N LYS A 85 16.65 0.91 5.33
CA LYS A 85 16.94 1.99 4.39
C LYS A 85 18.02 1.46 3.47
N LYS A 86 17.72 1.33 2.17
CA LYS A 86 18.76 1.24 1.14
C LYS A 86 19.71 2.41 1.41
N ALA A 87 20.97 2.08 1.64
CA ALA A 87 21.96 3.02 2.15
C ALA A 87 21.90 4.34 1.37
N ALA A 88 21.68 5.45 2.08
CA ALA A 88 21.81 6.78 1.50
C ALA A 88 23.24 6.93 0.97
N ILE A 89 23.38 7.26 -0.31
CA ILE A 89 24.67 7.53 -0.94
C ILE A 89 25.28 8.74 -0.22
N GLY A 90 26.24 8.49 0.67
CA GLY A 90 27.03 9.53 1.32
C GLY A 90 27.93 10.26 0.31
N PRO A 91 28.50 11.41 0.68
CA PRO A 91 29.37 12.17 -0.21
C PRO A 91 30.58 11.33 -0.63
N ILE A 92 30.81 11.27 -1.95
CA ILE A 92 31.90 10.51 -2.56
C ILE A 92 33.22 11.17 -2.16
N VAL A 93 33.95 10.54 -1.23
CA VAL A 93 35.35 10.84 -0.97
C VAL A 93 36.16 9.77 -1.69
N GLU A 94 36.65 10.08 -2.89
CA GLU A 94 37.46 9.16 -3.69
C GLU A 94 38.79 8.85 -2.98
N LYS A 95 38.92 7.62 -2.48
CA LYS A 95 40.21 6.94 -2.33
C LYS A 95 40.05 5.50 -2.81
N PHE A 96 40.35 5.27 -4.09
CA PHE A 96 40.39 3.95 -4.70
C PHE A 96 41.61 3.18 -4.16
N ALA A 97 41.39 2.31 -3.19
CA ALA A 97 42.40 1.33 -2.75
C ALA A 97 41.99 -0.13 -2.93
N GLU A 98 40.71 -0.43 -3.23
CA GLU A 98 40.23 -1.81 -3.34
C GLU A 98 39.23 -1.98 -4.50
N GLN A 99 39.70 -1.90 -5.75
CA GLN A 99 38.91 -2.40 -6.87
C GLN A 99 38.90 -3.93 -6.80
N ARG A 100 37.82 -4.51 -6.26
CA ARG A 100 37.46 -5.89 -6.60
C ARG A 100 37.02 -5.91 -8.07
N PRO A 101 37.39 -6.93 -8.86
CA PRO A 101 36.93 -7.06 -10.23
C PRO A 101 35.39 -7.04 -10.27
N PRO A 102 34.78 -6.39 -11.28
CA PRO A 102 33.33 -6.33 -11.40
C PRO A 102 32.75 -7.74 -11.39
N LYS A 103 31.69 -7.95 -10.60
CA LYS A 103 30.96 -9.22 -10.59
C LYS A 103 30.52 -9.49 -12.04
N PRO A 104 30.76 -10.68 -12.60
CA PRO A 104 30.29 -11.01 -13.94
C PRO A 104 28.77 -10.87 -14.01
N LEU A 105 28.29 -10.19 -15.05
CA LEU A 105 26.86 -10.04 -15.34
C LEU A 105 26.25 -11.43 -15.49
N LYS A 106 25.33 -11.79 -14.58
CA LYS A 106 24.68 -13.11 -14.58
C LYS A 106 23.74 -13.33 -15.77
N ALA A 107 23.24 -12.26 -16.38
CA ALA A 107 22.50 -12.26 -17.64
C ALA A 107 22.51 -10.85 -18.24
N PHE A 108 22.49 -10.76 -19.56
CA PHE A 108 22.21 -9.53 -20.29
C PHE A 108 20.84 -9.70 -20.96
N LYS A 109 19.82 -9.03 -20.43
CA LYS A 109 18.57 -8.80 -21.15
C LYS A 109 18.68 -7.42 -21.77
N ALA A 110 18.40 -7.29 -23.06
CA ALA A 110 18.52 -6.02 -23.79
C ALA A 110 17.66 -4.90 -23.18
N ASP A 111 16.64 -5.30 -22.42
CA ASP A 111 15.67 -4.41 -21.79
C ASP A 111 15.98 -4.14 -20.30
N ASP A 112 17.12 -4.58 -19.76
CA ASP A 112 17.49 -4.35 -18.35
C ASP A 112 18.81 -3.55 -18.25
N ILE A 113 18.77 -2.38 -17.62
CA ILE A 113 19.98 -1.62 -17.22
C ILE A 113 20.03 -1.60 -15.70
N GLU A 114 21.13 -2.10 -15.11
CA GLU A 114 21.35 -2.12 -13.65
C GLU A 114 20.26 -2.87 -12.84
N GLY A 115 19.56 -3.82 -13.46
CA GLY A 115 18.46 -4.56 -12.82
C GLY A 115 17.10 -3.84 -12.88
N HIS A 116 17.03 -2.69 -13.55
CA HIS A 116 15.79 -1.99 -13.85
C HIS A 116 15.38 -2.22 -15.30
N ARG A 117 14.11 -2.58 -15.51
CA ARG A 117 13.56 -2.85 -16.84
C ARG A 117 13.34 -1.53 -17.58
N VAL A 118 14.12 -1.28 -18.62
CA VAL A 118 14.02 -0.11 -19.50
C VAL A 118 12.88 -0.35 -20.49
N ARG A 119 11.72 0.24 -20.22
CA ARG A 119 10.57 0.19 -21.14
C ARG A 119 10.83 1.05 -22.38
N VAL A 120 10.80 0.43 -23.56
CA VAL A 120 10.89 1.11 -24.86
C VAL A 120 9.62 0.81 -25.65
N GLY A 121 8.95 1.84 -26.18
CA GLY A 121 7.73 1.65 -26.98
C GLY A 121 6.72 2.78 -26.86
N PRO A 122 5.58 2.69 -27.58
CA PRO A 122 4.57 3.75 -27.65
C PRO A 122 3.82 3.97 -26.33
N TYR A 123 3.88 3.01 -25.41
CA TYR A 123 3.17 3.02 -24.13
C TYR A 123 4.05 3.34 -22.93
N ARG A 124 5.33 3.66 -23.16
CA ARG A 124 6.33 3.86 -22.10
C ARG A 124 5.85 4.84 -21.03
N ASP A 125 5.35 6.00 -21.45
CA ASP A 125 4.99 7.06 -20.51
C ASP A 125 3.75 6.69 -19.70
N ASN A 126 2.78 6.01 -20.32
CA ASN A 126 1.62 5.46 -19.61
C ASN A 126 2.05 4.41 -18.58
N LEU A 127 2.90 3.46 -18.97
CA LEU A 127 3.37 2.39 -18.08
C LEU A 127 4.22 2.93 -16.92
N ASN A 128 5.12 3.88 -17.18
CA ASN A 128 5.94 4.49 -16.14
C ASN A 128 5.13 5.35 -15.18
N GLU A 129 4.04 5.97 -15.66
CA GLU A 129 3.14 6.72 -14.78
C GLU A 129 2.28 5.78 -13.95
N ILE A 130 1.72 4.72 -14.55
CA ILE A 130 0.94 3.70 -13.85
C ILE A 130 1.80 2.97 -12.81
N GLU A 131 3.07 2.68 -13.11
CA GLU A 131 4.00 2.05 -12.15
C GLU A 131 4.15 2.84 -10.86
N LYS A 132 4.12 4.17 -10.90
CA LYS A 132 4.20 4.98 -9.67
C LYS A 132 2.96 4.84 -8.78
N TRP A 133 1.83 4.36 -9.33
CA TRP A 133 0.62 4.17 -8.53
C TRP A 133 0.73 2.96 -7.61
N PHE A 134 1.71 2.08 -7.84
CA PHE A 134 1.95 0.84 -7.13
C PHE A 134 3.40 0.84 -6.61
N GLY A 135 3.62 1.09 -5.30
CA GLY A 135 4.98 1.09 -4.76
C GLY A 135 5.15 1.69 -3.36
N GLU A 136 4.19 2.48 -2.88
CA GLU A 136 4.17 2.95 -1.49
C GLU A 136 2.73 2.83 -0.95
N PHE A 137 2.47 1.80 -0.13
CA PHE A 137 1.19 1.65 0.56
C PHE A 137 1.03 2.77 1.61
N THR A 138 0.58 3.94 1.17
CA THR A 138 0.00 4.91 2.08
C THR A 138 -1.36 4.39 2.49
N VAL A 139 -1.41 3.65 3.61
CA VAL A 139 -2.65 3.13 4.20
C VAL A 139 -3.65 4.28 4.34
N ALA A 140 -4.54 4.41 3.38
CA ALA A 140 -5.55 5.46 3.38
C ALA A 140 -6.63 5.07 4.39
N PRO A 141 -7.02 5.97 5.32
CA PRO A 141 -8.16 5.71 6.18
C PRO A 141 -9.40 5.44 5.32
N LEU A 142 -10.20 4.42 5.67
CA LEU A 142 -11.42 3.93 4.99
C LEU A 142 -12.54 4.99 4.89
N LYS A 143 -12.26 6.15 4.30
CA LYS A 143 -13.24 7.22 3.99
C LYS A 143 -13.83 7.06 2.58
N GLY A 144 -13.46 6.00 1.86
CA GLY A 144 -13.87 5.76 0.47
C GLY A 144 -12.76 6.09 -0.53
N LEU A 145 -13.07 5.92 -1.82
CA LEU A 145 -12.15 6.21 -2.93
C LEU A 145 -12.10 7.72 -3.20
N THR A 146 -10.93 8.23 -3.58
CA THR A 146 -10.82 9.57 -4.17
C THR A 146 -11.51 9.62 -5.53
N GLN A 147 -11.75 10.82 -6.07
CA GLN A 147 -12.37 10.96 -7.39
C GLN A 147 -11.56 10.28 -8.51
N ASP A 148 -10.23 10.32 -8.43
CA ASP A 148 -9.36 9.67 -9.40
C ASP A 148 -9.41 8.13 -9.24
N GLN A 149 -9.43 7.62 -8.01
CA GLN A 149 -9.57 6.19 -7.73
C GLN A 149 -10.92 5.65 -8.17
N GLU A 150 -12.00 6.41 -7.96
CA GLU A 150 -13.34 6.06 -8.44
C GLU A 150 -13.38 6.05 -9.97
N THR A 151 -12.73 7.02 -10.62
CA THR A 151 -12.63 7.06 -12.08
C THR A 151 -11.90 5.82 -12.63
N VAL A 152 -10.84 5.37 -11.97
CA VAL A 152 -10.15 4.12 -12.32
C VAL A 152 -11.04 2.91 -12.09
N PHE A 153 -11.75 2.83 -10.96
CA PHE A 153 -12.68 1.74 -10.65
C PHE A 153 -13.81 1.62 -11.70
N GLU A 154 -14.39 2.74 -12.09
CA GLU A 154 -15.43 2.80 -13.13
C GLU A 154 -14.87 2.41 -14.51
N LEU A 155 -13.66 2.87 -14.85
CA LEU A 155 -12.98 2.51 -16.10
C LEU A 155 -12.74 1.01 -16.18
N VAL A 156 -12.23 0.41 -15.10
CA VAL A 156 -11.96 -1.04 -15.04
C VAL A 156 -13.25 -1.82 -15.24
N ASN A 157 -14.32 -1.49 -14.51
CA ASN A 157 -15.61 -2.16 -14.68
C ASN A 157 -16.22 -1.96 -16.08
N LYS A 158 -16.10 -0.76 -16.64
CA LYS A 158 -16.56 -0.49 -18.02
C LYS A 158 -15.80 -1.33 -19.05
N THR A 159 -14.50 -1.54 -18.83
CA THR A 159 -13.61 -2.27 -19.74
C THR A 159 -13.77 -3.79 -19.59
N LEU A 160 -14.10 -4.28 -18.40
CA LEU A 160 -14.35 -5.69 -18.12
C LEU A 160 -15.75 -6.16 -18.53
N ARG A 161 -16.76 -5.28 -18.52
CA ARG A 161 -18.15 -5.63 -18.85
C ARG A 161 -18.32 -6.35 -20.20
N PRO A 162 -17.66 -5.95 -21.31
CA PRO A 162 -17.69 -6.69 -22.58
C PRO A 162 -17.22 -8.15 -22.46
N PHE A 163 -16.40 -8.48 -21.46
CA PHE A 163 -15.93 -9.83 -21.16
C PHE A 163 -16.84 -10.59 -20.20
N SER A 164 -18.01 -10.03 -19.86
CA SER A 164 -18.96 -10.59 -18.88
C SER A 164 -18.38 -10.75 -17.47
N VAL A 165 -17.40 -9.92 -17.11
CA VAL A 165 -16.81 -9.84 -15.77
C VAL A 165 -16.97 -8.44 -15.20
N THR A 166 -17.13 -8.35 -13.88
CA THR A 166 -17.27 -7.09 -13.14
C THR A 166 -16.64 -7.25 -11.76
N LEU A 167 -16.01 -6.19 -11.26
CA LEU A 167 -15.52 -6.12 -9.89
C LEU A 167 -16.63 -5.57 -9.00
N ASN A 168 -17.04 -6.36 -8.01
CA ASN A 168 -17.97 -5.89 -6.98
C ASN A 168 -17.27 -4.89 -6.05
N ARG A 169 -18.04 -3.97 -5.45
CA ARG A 169 -17.51 -3.09 -4.38
C ARG A 169 -17.38 -3.85 -3.06
N THR A 170 -16.48 -4.82 -3.01
CA THR A 170 -16.08 -5.52 -1.78
C THR A 170 -15.04 -4.70 -1.02
N ALA A 171 -14.86 -4.98 0.28
CA ALA A 171 -13.85 -4.31 1.09
C ALA A 171 -12.44 -4.47 0.50
N ASP A 172 -12.10 -5.68 0.02
CA ASP A 172 -10.78 -5.97 -0.57
C ASP A 172 -10.53 -5.16 -1.85
N ASN A 173 -11.54 -5.03 -2.71
CA ASN A 173 -11.41 -4.22 -3.92
C ASN A 173 -11.26 -2.75 -3.56
N LEU A 174 -12.11 -2.23 -2.67
CA LEU A 174 -12.02 -0.84 -2.21
C LEU A 174 -10.67 -0.55 -1.54
N PHE A 175 -10.13 -1.51 -0.79
CA PHE A 175 -8.81 -1.42 -0.20
C PHE A 175 -7.73 -1.33 -1.30
N LEU A 176 -7.77 -2.20 -2.31
CA LEU A 176 -6.79 -2.16 -3.39
C LEU A 176 -6.82 -0.82 -4.16
N PHE A 177 -8.00 -0.39 -4.60
CA PHE A 177 -8.14 0.90 -5.32
C PHE A 177 -7.83 2.10 -4.42
N GLY A 178 -8.14 2.02 -3.13
CA GLY A 178 -7.88 3.07 -2.15
C GLY A 178 -6.40 3.28 -1.85
N ASN A 179 -5.57 2.27 -2.07
CA ASN A 179 -4.11 2.32 -1.89
C ASN A 179 -3.35 2.66 -3.19
N MET A 180 -4.05 2.89 -4.32
CA MET A 180 -3.39 3.37 -5.53
C MET A 180 -3.05 4.85 -5.39
N GLU A 181 -1.77 5.20 -5.51
CA GLU A 181 -1.30 6.60 -5.52
C GLU A 181 -1.42 7.19 -6.93
N ILE A 182 -2.66 7.51 -7.33
CA ILE A 182 -2.93 8.01 -8.68
C ILE A 182 -2.47 9.47 -8.79
N GLY A 183 -1.27 9.67 -9.33
CA GLY A 183 -0.72 11.01 -9.62
C GLY A 183 -1.32 11.67 -10.87
N ASN A 184 -1.61 10.89 -11.90
CA ASN A 184 -2.19 11.38 -13.16
C ASN A 184 -3.14 10.37 -13.80
N VAL A 185 -4.42 10.42 -13.43
CA VAL A 185 -5.47 9.50 -13.94
C VAL A 185 -5.58 9.47 -15.47
N LYS A 186 -5.16 10.53 -16.17
CA LYS A 186 -5.18 10.63 -17.64
C LYS A 186 -4.25 9.64 -18.32
N ALA A 187 -3.20 9.20 -17.62
CA ALA A 187 -2.31 8.15 -18.11
C ALA A 187 -3.06 6.84 -18.40
N LEU A 188 -4.24 6.64 -17.82
CA LEU A 188 -5.11 5.51 -18.13
C LEU A 188 -6.41 5.93 -18.86
N THR A 189 -7.06 7.02 -18.47
CA THR A 189 -8.37 7.39 -19.04
C THR A 189 -8.30 7.92 -20.46
N GLU A 190 -7.24 8.64 -20.82
CA GLU A 190 -6.98 9.15 -22.17
C GLU A 190 -6.12 8.18 -23.01
N ALA A 191 -5.66 7.06 -22.41
CA ALA A 191 -4.90 6.05 -23.12
C ALA A 191 -5.74 5.31 -24.18
N ASP A 192 -5.05 4.58 -25.06
CA ASP A 192 -5.72 3.75 -26.04
C ASP A 192 -6.45 2.56 -25.37
N GLU A 193 -7.38 1.97 -26.11
CA GLU A 193 -8.19 0.87 -25.57
C GLU A 193 -7.35 -0.36 -25.22
N LYS A 194 -6.19 -0.55 -25.85
CA LYS A 194 -5.27 -1.65 -25.55
C LYS A 194 -4.67 -1.51 -24.14
N ILE A 195 -4.24 -0.31 -23.76
CA ILE A 195 -3.74 -0.02 -22.42
C ILE A 195 -4.83 -0.23 -21.38
N LYS A 196 -6.03 0.32 -21.63
CA LYS A 196 -7.17 0.17 -20.71
C LYS A 196 -7.54 -1.29 -20.48
N GLN A 197 -7.57 -2.09 -21.56
CA GLN A 197 -7.83 -3.52 -21.49
C GLN A 197 -6.74 -4.28 -20.75
N ALA A 198 -5.47 -4.03 -21.08
CA ALA A 198 -4.33 -4.68 -20.41
C ALA A 198 -4.34 -4.38 -18.90
N PHE A 199 -4.55 -3.12 -18.52
CA PHE A 199 -4.64 -2.71 -17.12
C PHE A 199 -5.82 -3.36 -16.39
N SER A 200 -7.01 -3.31 -16.99
CA SER A 200 -8.22 -3.83 -16.36
C SER A 200 -8.18 -5.34 -16.18
N ILE A 201 -7.61 -6.08 -17.14
CA ILE A 201 -7.47 -7.54 -17.07
C ILE A 201 -6.37 -7.92 -16.09
N ALA A 202 -5.24 -7.20 -16.07
CA ALA A 202 -4.16 -7.45 -15.12
C ALA A 202 -4.63 -7.26 -13.67
N LEU A 203 -5.38 -6.18 -13.40
CA LEU A 203 -6.02 -5.98 -12.08
C LEU A 203 -7.01 -7.09 -11.75
N PHE A 204 -7.82 -7.53 -12.72
CA PHE A 204 -8.80 -8.59 -12.49
C PHE A 204 -8.13 -9.93 -12.14
N GLU A 205 -7.07 -10.31 -12.86
CA GLU A 205 -6.29 -11.52 -12.54
C GLU A 205 -5.65 -11.40 -11.16
N MET A 206 -5.03 -10.27 -10.84
CA MET A 206 -4.39 -10.06 -9.54
C MET A 206 -5.40 -10.13 -8.38
N ILE A 207 -6.58 -9.51 -8.52
CA ILE A 207 -7.63 -9.52 -7.48
C ILE A 207 -8.25 -10.90 -7.30
N THR A 208 -8.52 -11.62 -8.40
CA THR A 208 -9.34 -12.84 -8.35
C THR A 208 -8.55 -14.13 -8.37
N GLY A 209 -7.27 -14.08 -8.76
CA GLY A 209 -6.44 -15.27 -9.02
C GLY A 209 -6.95 -16.13 -10.17
N THR A 210 -7.87 -15.61 -11.00
CA THR A 210 -8.46 -16.36 -12.12
C THR A 210 -7.50 -16.32 -13.31
N ASP A 211 -7.21 -17.48 -13.91
CA ASP A 211 -6.44 -17.54 -15.16
C ASP A 211 -7.16 -16.78 -16.29
N ILE A 212 -6.58 -15.67 -16.71
CA ILE A 212 -7.10 -14.81 -17.79
C ILE A 212 -6.53 -15.17 -19.16
N SER A 213 -5.68 -16.19 -19.29
CA SER A 213 -5.10 -16.63 -20.56
C SER A 213 -6.16 -16.84 -21.67
N PRO A 214 -7.35 -17.41 -21.36
CA PRO A 214 -8.43 -17.48 -22.34
C PRO A 214 -8.92 -16.10 -22.81
N LEU A 215 -9.05 -15.13 -21.90
CA LEU A 215 -9.52 -13.77 -22.20
C LEU A 215 -8.53 -13.01 -23.09
N LEU A 216 -7.22 -13.13 -22.82
CA LEU A 216 -6.19 -12.51 -23.66
C LEU A 216 -6.25 -13.02 -25.10
N LYS A 217 -6.40 -14.35 -25.25
CA LYS A 217 -6.42 -15.02 -26.55
C LYS A 217 -7.67 -14.67 -27.36
N HIS A 218 -8.85 -14.61 -26.73
CA HIS A 218 -10.09 -14.28 -27.42
C HIS A 218 -10.18 -12.80 -27.85
N ASN A 219 -9.43 -11.92 -27.19
CA ASN A 219 -9.50 -10.47 -27.41
C ASN A 219 -8.26 -9.86 -28.10
N ASN A 220 -7.34 -10.69 -28.59
CA ASN A 220 -6.11 -10.27 -29.30
C ASN A 220 -5.27 -9.25 -28.51
N ILE A 221 -5.20 -9.43 -27.19
CA ILE A 221 -4.40 -8.57 -26.33
C ILE A 221 -2.94 -9.02 -26.42
N SER A 222 -2.03 -8.05 -26.60
CA SER A 222 -0.59 -8.33 -26.67
C SER A 222 -0.11 -8.89 -25.34
N SER A 223 0.46 -10.10 -25.36
CA SER A 223 1.04 -10.72 -24.16
C SER A 223 2.16 -9.85 -23.57
N VAL A 224 2.95 -9.17 -24.39
CA VAL A 224 4.04 -8.31 -23.91
C VAL A 224 3.51 -7.13 -23.10
N LEU A 225 2.47 -6.46 -23.61
CA LEU A 225 1.85 -5.33 -22.90
C LEU A 225 1.13 -5.83 -21.64
N TYR A 226 0.51 -7.00 -21.73
CA TYR A 226 -0.12 -7.65 -20.60
C TYR A 226 0.89 -7.97 -19.49
N ASP A 227 1.98 -8.66 -19.81
CA ASP A 227 3.01 -9.09 -18.86
C ASP A 227 3.66 -7.88 -18.17
N ASP A 228 3.90 -6.78 -18.91
CA ASP A 228 4.41 -5.54 -18.35
C ASP A 228 3.42 -4.92 -17.35
N MET A 229 2.13 -4.91 -17.70
CA MET A 229 1.08 -4.36 -16.86
C MET A 229 0.82 -5.23 -15.64
N PHE A 230 0.80 -6.56 -15.81
CA PHE A 230 0.68 -7.52 -14.74
C PHE A 230 1.86 -7.40 -13.78
N GLY A 231 3.08 -7.27 -14.29
CA GLY A 231 4.27 -6.99 -13.49
C GLY A 231 4.18 -5.69 -12.68
N ILE A 232 3.54 -4.64 -13.21
CA ILE A 232 3.30 -3.39 -12.47
C ILE A 232 2.26 -3.60 -11.35
N VAL A 233 1.09 -4.16 -11.67
CA VAL A 233 0.02 -4.29 -10.66
C VAL A 233 0.34 -5.34 -9.61
N SER A 234 1.17 -6.35 -9.93
CA SER A 234 1.63 -7.38 -8.98
C SER A 234 2.79 -6.93 -8.11
N GLN A 235 3.55 -5.88 -8.47
CA GLN A 235 4.55 -5.30 -7.56
C GLN A 235 3.93 -4.79 -6.26
N GLY A 236 2.65 -4.40 -6.26
CA GLY A 236 1.91 -4.12 -5.02
C GLY A 236 1.56 -5.35 -4.19
N ALA A 237 1.61 -6.57 -4.75
CA ALA A 237 1.28 -7.81 -4.05
C ALA A 237 2.52 -8.55 -3.51
N ASP A 238 3.73 -8.24 -4.00
CA ASP A 238 4.98 -8.96 -3.71
C ASP A 238 5.76 -8.43 -2.47
N ASP A 239 5.20 -7.50 -1.69
CA ASP A 239 5.83 -7.01 -0.44
C ASP A 239 5.70 -8.00 0.75
N ASP A 240 5.09 -9.18 0.53
CA ASP A 240 5.14 -10.31 1.45
C ASP A 240 6.14 -11.37 0.97
N LEU A 241 7.44 -11.20 1.30
CA LEU A 241 8.42 -12.29 1.51
C LEU A 241 9.68 -11.82 2.26
#